data_AF-A0A924JZ80-F1
#
_entry.id   AF-A0A924JZ80-F1
#
_cell.length_a   1.000
_cell.length_b   1.000
_cell.length_c   1.000
_cell.angle_alpha   90.00
_cell.angle_beta   90.00
_cell.angle_gamma   90.00
#
_symmetry.space_group_name_H-M   'P 1'
#
loop_
_entity.id
_entity.type
_entity.pdbx_description
1 polymer ?
#
loop_
_entity_poly.entity_id
_entity_poly.type
_entity_poly.pdbx_seq_one_letter_code
_entity_poly.pdbx_strand_id
1 'polypeptide(L)'
;MTFQIAGIELSSRFFLGTASYPSPQVLQQAIAASGAEVVTVGLKRQLAASGASTQNDFYTMIRDSGARLLPNTAGCRSAREAVTLAQMARELFGTNWIKLEVVGDEHTLQPDPFELITATTELVRDGFEVFPYCTDDLVSCQRLLDAGCRILMPWGAPIGSGQGLINPHALRTLRARLPGVPLIVDAGIGSPADAVQAMELGYDAVLLNSAVA
;
A
#
# COMPACT_ATOMS: atom_id res chain seq x y z
N MET A 1 18.18 -6.43 10.62
CA MET A 1 17.16 -7.15 11.40
C MET A 1 15.96 -7.33 10.51
N THR A 2 15.46 -8.56 10.37
CA THR A 2 14.26 -8.86 9.58
C THR A 2 12.98 -8.56 10.37
N PHE A 3 11.83 -8.54 9.70
CA PHE A 3 10.50 -8.40 10.30
C PHE A 3 9.46 -9.22 9.52
N GLN A 4 8.32 -9.50 10.16
CA GLN A 4 7.27 -10.35 9.58
C GLN A 4 6.09 -9.50 9.09
N ILE A 5 5.71 -9.68 7.84
CA ILE A 5 4.51 -9.08 7.23
C ILE A 5 3.72 -10.18 6.55
N ALA A 6 2.48 -10.39 6.99
CA ALA A 6 1.56 -11.37 6.41
C ALA A 6 2.16 -12.78 6.27
N GLY A 7 2.96 -13.20 7.26
CA GLY A 7 3.64 -14.50 7.28
C GLY A 7 4.90 -14.59 6.41
N ILE A 8 5.37 -13.47 5.87
CA ILE A 8 6.61 -13.38 5.09
C ILE A 8 7.67 -12.61 5.89
N GLU A 9 8.86 -13.19 5.96
CA GLU A 9 10.03 -12.51 6.49
C GLU A 9 10.60 -11.55 5.43
N LEU A 10 10.74 -10.29 5.81
CA LEU A 10 11.31 -9.21 5.01
C LEU A 10 12.53 -8.62 5.70
N SER A 11 13.52 -8.21 4.93
CA SER A 11 14.72 -7.49 5.38
C SER A 11 14.63 -5.97 5.16
N SER A 12 13.85 -5.55 4.16
CA SER A 12 13.63 -4.17 3.76
C SER A 12 12.31 -3.64 4.28
N ARG A 13 12.38 -2.55 5.04
CA ARG A 13 11.22 -1.80 5.58
C ARG A 13 10.72 -0.73 4.60
N PHE A 14 11.21 -0.74 3.37
CA PHE A 14 10.89 0.22 2.34
C PHE A 14 10.10 -0.44 1.22
N PHE A 15 8.82 -0.07 1.10
CA PHE A 15 7.93 -0.56 0.07
C PHE A 15 7.83 0.48 -1.04
N LEU A 16 7.77 0.04 -2.29
CA LEU A 16 7.88 0.93 -3.44
C LEU A 16 6.65 0.88 -4.33
N GLY A 17 6.09 2.04 -4.65
CA GLY A 17 5.10 2.17 -5.72
C GLY A 17 5.74 2.15 -7.11
N THR A 18 4.95 1.82 -8.12
CA THR A 18 5.40 1.70 -9.52
C THR A 18 4.77 2.74 -10.44
N ALA A 19 4.07 3.73 -9.87
CA ALA A 19 3.38 4.75 -10.64
C ALA A 19 4.31 5.91 -11.00
N SER A 20 4.10 6.47 -12.19
CA SER A 20 4.69 7.74 -12.65
C SER A 20 6.19 7.74 -12.95
N TYR A 21 6.86 6.59 -12.95
CA TYR A 21 8.25 6.51 -13.40
C TYR A 21 8.39 6.85 -14.89
N PRO A 22 9.45 7.57 -15.31
CA PRO A 22 9.65 7.97 -16.70
C PRO A 22 9.76 6.80 -17.69
N SER A 23 10.27 5.65 -17.24
CA SER A 23 10.36 4.44 -18.06
C SER A 23 10.42 3.15 -17.23
N PRO A 24 10.12 1.99 -17.84
CA PRO A 24 10.35 0.67 -17.23
C PRO A 24 11.77 0.47 -16.68
N GLN A 25 12.77 0.98 -17.39
CA GLN A 25 14.18 0.86 -16.98
C GLN A 25 14.50 1.69 -15.74
N VAL A 26 13.93 2.90 -15.62
CA VAL A 26 14.11 3.74 -14.41
C VAL A 26 13.45 3.07 -13.21
N LEU A 27 12.27 2.47 -13.38
CA LEU A 27 11.62 1.70 -12.33
C LEU A 27 12.48 0.51 -11.85
N GLN A 28 13.07 -0.26 -12.78
CA GLN A 28 13.99 -1.35 -12.43
C GLN A 28 15.18 -0.86 -11.60
N GLN A 29 15.79 0.25 -12.02
CA GLN A 29 16.91 0.85 -11.29
C GLN A 29 16.49 1.32 -9.90
N ALA A 30 15.30 1.91 -9.76
CA ALA A 30 14.77 2.35 -8.47
C ALA A 30 14.51 1.17 -7.52
N ILE A 31 13.93 0.06 -8.01
CA ILE A 31 13.72 -1.17 -7.23
C ILE A 31 15.08 -1.71 -6.76
N ALA A 32 16.06 -1.83 -7.66
CA ALA A 32 17.37 -2.36 -7.33
C ALA A 32 18.13 -1.46 -6.32
N ALA A 33 18.09 -0.14 -6.50
CA ALA A 33 18.79 0.80 -5.62
C ALA A 33 18.15 0.91 -4.23
N SER A 34 16.82 0.80 -4.15
CA SER A 34 16.10 0.87 -2.87
C SER A 34 16.17 -0.42 -2.06
N GLY A 35 16.44 -1.56 -2.71
CA GLY A 35 16.35 -2.88 -2.07
C GLY A 35 14.92 -3.20 -1.62
N ALA A 36 13.90 -2.63 -2.27
CA ALA A 36 12.51 -2.90 -1.94
C ALA A 36 12.16 -4.37 -2.25
N GLU A 37 11.67 -5.09 -1.23
CA GLU A 37 11.20 -6.48 -1.38
C GLU A 37 9.70 -6.56 -1.66
N VAL A 38 8.97 -5.45 -1.52
CA VAL A 38 7.54 -5.34 -1.80
C VAL A 38 7.29 -4.14 -2.70
N VAL A 39 6.62 -4.39 -3.82
CA VAL A 39 6.35 -3.40 -4.86
C VAL A 39 4.86 -3.38 -5.19
N THR A 40 4.24 -2.19 -5.19
CA THR A 40 2.80 -2.05 -5.47
C THR A 40 2.49 -1.86 -6.95
N VAL A 41 1.36 -2.40 -7.41
CA VAL A 41 0.90 -2.26 -8.80
C VAL A 41 -0.57 -1.87 -8.88
N GLY A 42 -0.87 -0.82 -9.63
CA GLY A 42 -2.24 -0.39 -9.89
C GLY A 42 -2.89 -1.14 -11.04
N LEU A 43 -3.93 -1.93 -10.73
CA LEU A 43 -4.53 -2.84 -11.70
C LEU A 43 -5.34 -2.13 -12.79
N LYS A 44 -6.12 -1.07 -12.46
CA LYS A 44 -6.90 -0.31 -13.47
C LYS A 44 -6.01 0.23 -14.60
N ARG A 45 -4.80 0.70 -14.27
CA ARG A 45 -3.84 1.21 -15.26
C ARG A 45 -3.25 0.10 -16.13
N GLN A 46 -2.93 -1.05 -15.54
CA GLN A 46 -2.42 -2.21 -16.28
C GLN A 46 -3.46 -2.75 -17.26
N LEU A 47 -4.74 -2.81 -16.85
CA LEU A 47 -5.84 -3.23 -17.73
C LEU A 47 -6.10 -2.22 -18.86
N ALA A 48 -5.92 -0.92 -18.60
CA ALA A 48 -6.07 0.13 -19.61
C ALA A 48 -4.88 0.22 -20.58
N ALA A 49 -3.71 -0.31 -20.22
CA ALA A 49 -2.57 -0.43 -21.11
C ALA A 49 -2.86 -1.51 -22.16
N SER A 50 -3.21 -1.07 -23.37
CA SER A 50 -3.64 -1.90 -24.49
C SER A 50 -2.55 -2.86 -24.96
N GLY A 51 -2.53 -4.09 -24.44
CA GLY A 51 -1.70 -5.19 -24.98
C GLY A 51 -1.37 -6.26 -23.95
N ALA A 52 -1.68 -7.53 -24.26
CA ALA A 52 -1.27 -8.65 -23.41
C ALA A 52 0.26 -8.77 -23.25
N SER A 53 1.04 -8.27 -24.22
CA SER A 53 2.51 -8.25 -24.17
C SER A 53 3.06 -7.30 -23.10
N THR A 54 2.53 -6.07 -23.01
CA THR A 54 3.04 -5.06 -22.07
C THR A 54 2.75 -5.40 -20.61
N GLN A 55 1.61 -6.05 -20.33
CA GLN A 55 1.29 -6.57 -18.99
C GLN A 55 2.25 -7.71 -18.58
N ASN A 56 2.57 -8.60 -19.52
CA ASN A 56 3.45 -9.75 -19.26
C ASN A 56 4.91 -9.30 -19.04
N ASP A 57 5.35 -8.25 -19.74
CA ASP A 57 6.67 -7.65 -19.58
C ASP A 57 6.84 -6.96 -18.22
N PHE A 58 5.82 -6.23 -17.75
CA PHE A 58 5.85 -5.61 -16.43
C PHE A 58 5.89 -6.65 -15.30
N TYR A 59 5.04 -7.69 -15.37
CA TYR A 59 5.05 -8.76 -14.38
C TYR A 59 6.39 -9.51 -14.37
N THR A 60 6.93 -9.82 -15.56
CA THR A 60 8.24 -10.45 -15.72
C THR A 60 9.35 -9.60 -15.11
N MET A 61 9.36 -8.28 -15.37
CA MET A 61 10.30 -7.36 -14.74
C MET A 61 10.30 -7.47 -13.21
N ILE A 62 9.12 -7.40 -12.57
CA ILE A 62 9.04 -7.39 -11.11
C ILE A 62 9.41 -8.75 -10.53
N ARG A 63 9.03 -9.85 -11.21
CA ARG A 63 9.47 -11.19 -10.84
C ARG A 63 10.98 -11.31 -10.90
N ASP A 64 11.61 -10.77 -11.95
CA ASP A 64 13.05 -10.84 -12.16
C ASP A 64 13.83 -9.94 -11.18
N SER A 65 13.21 -8.92 -10.59
CA SER A 65 13.81 -8.14 -9.50
C SER A 65 13.79 -8.88 -8.15
N GLY A 66 13.05 -9.99 -8.05
CA GLY A 66 12.86 -10.75 -6.81
C GLY A 66 11.88 -10.12 -5.83
N ALA A 67 11.27 -9.00 -6.18
CA ALA A 67 10.30 -8.32 -5.33
C ALA A 67 8.92 -9.00 -5.38
N ARG A 68 8.20 -8.94 -4.27
CA ARG A 68 6.81 -9.40 -4.17
C ARG A 68 5.86 -8.32 -4.65
N LEU A 69 4.85 -8.73 -5.40
CA LEU A 69 3.79 -7.84 -5.84
C LEU A 69 2.74 -7.65 -4.74
N LEU A 70 2.39 -6.39 -4.52
CA LEU A 70 1.24 -5.97 -3.72
C LEU A 70 0.27 -5.20 -4.65
N PRO A 71 -0.63 -5.90 -5.34
CA PRO A 71 -1.64 -5.26 -6.17
C PRO A 71 -2.49 -4.28 -5.35
N ASN A 72 -2.95 -3.19 -5.97
CA ASN A 72 -3.81 -2.23 -5.31
C ASN A 72 -5.09 -1.94 -6.10
N THR A 73 -6.10 -1.46 -5.35
CA THR A 73 -7.40 -1.07 -5.90
C THR A 73 -7.50 0.43 -6.19
N ALA A 74 -6.38 1.08 -6.53
CA ALA A 74 -6.33 2.52 -6.79
C ALA A 74 -7.40 2.95 -7.80
N GLY A 75 -8.09 4.05 -7.48
CA GLY A 75 -9.17 4.61 -8.28
C GLY A 75 -10.53 3.92 -8.12
N CYS A 76 -10.70 2.97 -7.20
CA CYS A 76 -12.01 2.47 -6.79
C CYS A 76 -12.71 3.46 -5.85
N ARG A 77 -14.03 3.63 -6.01
CA ARG A 77 -14.86 4.57 -5.22
C ARG A 77 -15.91 3.90 -4.35
N SER A 78 -16.00 2.58 -4.42
CA SER A 78 -16.91 1.79 -3.58
C SER A 78 -16.27 0.45 -3.24
N ALA A 79 -16.75 -0.15 -2.16
CA ALA A 79 -16.34 -1.45 -1.68
C ALA A 79 -16.51 -2.51 -2.78
N ARG A 80 -17.66 -2.49 -3.46
CA ARG A 80 -17.96 -3.41 -4.57
C ARG A 80 -16.93 -3.33 -5.69
N GLU A 81 -16.52 -2.12 -6.09
CA GLU A 81 -15.48 -1.94 -7.11
C GLU A 81 -14.14 -2.48 -6.64
N ALA A 82 -13.76 -2.18 -5.40
CA ALA A 82 -12.50 -2.62 -4.82
C ALA A 82 -12.42 -4.14 -4.67
N VAL A 83 -13.50 -4.77 -4.18
CA VAL A 83 -13.58 -6.24 -4.05
C VAL A 83 -13.46 -6.91 -5.41
N THR A 84 -14.23 -6.44 -6.40
CA THR A 84 -14.18 -6.99 -7.77
C THR A 84 -12.76 -6.91 -8.33
N LEU A 85 -12.11 -5.76 -8.19
CA LEU A 85 -10.77 -5.54 -8.70
C LEU A 85 -9.72 -6.37 -7.95
N ALA A 86 -9.87 -6.57 -6.64
CA ALA A 86 -8.98 -7.41 -5.84
C ALA A 86 -9.09 -8.89 -6.23
N GLN A 87 -10.30 -9.40 -6.48
CA GLN A 87 -10.53 -10.75 -6.98
C GLN A 87 -9.87 -10.94 -8.35
N MET A 88 -10.00 -9.97 -9.27
CA MET A 88 -9.27 -9.98 -10.54
C MET A 88 -7.75 -9.97 -10.36
N ALA A 89 -7.23 -9.16 -9.42
CA ALA A 89 -5.81 -9.10 -9.13
C ALA A 89 -5.25 -10.45 -8.65
N ARG A 90 -6.02 -11.18 -7.83
CA ARG A 90 -5.65 -12.52 -7.37
C ARG A 90 -5.54 -13.50 -8.53
N GLU A 91 -6.49 -13.49 -9.46
CA GLU A 91 -6.43 -14.36 -10.65
C GLU A 91 -5.25 -14.02 -11.58
N LEU A 92 -4.94 -12.73 -11.73
CA LEU A 92 -3.88 -12.27 -12.64
C LEU A 92 -2.46 -12.49 -12.08
N PHE A 93 -2.28 -12.30 -10.77
CA PHE A 93 -0.96 -12.28 -10.15
C PHE A 93 -0.70 -13.45 -9.19
N GLY A 94 -1.69 -14.30 -8.93
CA GLY A 94 -1.55 -15.48 -8.07
C GLY A 94 -1.21 -15.15 -6.62
N THR A 95 -1.59 -13.96 -6.13
CA THR A 95 -1.35 -13.50 -4.76
C THR A 95 -2.64 -13.18 -4.03
N ASN A 96 -2.70 -13.46 -2.73
CA ASN A 96 -3.81 -13.05 -1.87
C ASN A 96 -3.53 -11.72 -1.16
N TRP A 97 -2.38 -11.09 -1.38
CA TRP A 97 -2.09 -9.75 -0.84
C TRP A 97 -2.82 -8.68 -1.65
N ILE A 98 -3.45 -7.74 -0.96
CA ILE A 98 -4.10 -6.60 -1.62
C ILE A 98 -3.91 -5.31 -0.82
N LYS A 99 -3.35 -4.29 -1.46
CA LYS A 99 -3.41 -2.91 -0.98
C LYS A 99 -4.78 -2.34 -1.31
N LEU A 100 -5.63 -2.29 -0.29
CA LEU A 100 -7.01 -1.86 -0.42
C LEU A 100 -7.08 -0.34 -0.33
N GLU A 101 -7.47 0.28 -1.44
CA GLU A 101 -7.74 1.70 -1.60
C GLU A 101 -9.19 1.88 -2.04
N VAL A 102 -9.97 2.64 -1.26
CA VAL A 102 -11.32 3.07 -1.65
C VAL A 102 -11.41 4.57 -1.42
N VAL A 103 -11.44 5.36 -2.50
CA VAL A 103 -11.33 6.82 -2.46
C VAL A 103 -12.69 7.44 -2.13
N GLY A 104 -12.73 8.23 -1.06
CA GLY A 104 -13.90 9.02 -0.66
C GLY A 104 -13.87 10.46 -1.17
N ASP A 105 -12.67 11.03 -1.37
CA ASP A 105 -12.50 12.37 -1.95
C ASP A 105 -11.41 12.35 -3.04
N GLU A 106 -11.75 12.84 -4.22
CA GLU A 106 -10.84 12.81 -5.39
C GLU A 106 -9.73 13.86 -5.33
N HIS A 107 -9.97 14.96 -4.61
CA HIS A 107 -9.01 16.06 -4.55
C HIS A 107 -7.83 15.72 -3.66
N THR A 108 -8.11 15.18 -2.47
CA THR A 108 -7.12 14.78 -1.47
C THR A 108 -6.72 13.31 -1.59
N LEU A 109 -7.46 12.52 -2.39
CA LEU A 109 -7.32 11.06 -2.44
C LEU A 109 -7.46 10.42 -1.05
N GLN A 110 -8.28 11.02 -0.19
CA GLN A 110 -8.56 10.51 1.15
C GLN A 110 -9.44 9.25 1.05
N PRO A 111 -9.16 8.21 1.85
CA PRO A 111 -9.99 7.00 1.82
C PRO A 111 -11.35 7.22 2.47
N ASP A 112 -12.40 6.58 1.94
CA ASP A 112 -13.70 6.49 2.59
C ASP A 112 -13.65 5.41 3.67
N PRO A 113 -13.78 5.74 4.97
CA PRO A 113 -13.65 4.76 6.05
C PRO A 113 -14.77 3.71 6.03
N PHE A 114 -15.98 4.04 5.59
CA PHE A 114 -17.12 3.12 5.60
C PHE A 114 -17.02 2.08 4.48
N GLU A 115 -16.71 2.55 3.27
CA GLU A 115 -16.49 1.66 2.14
C GLU A 115 -15.23 0.80 2.35
N LEU A 116 -14.18 1.36 2.96
CA LEU A 116 -12.96 0.62 3.28
C LEU A 116 -13.20 -0.52 4.27
N ILE A 117 -13.95 -0.28 5.36
CA ILE A 117 -14.30 -1.33 6.33
C ILE A 117 -15.18 -2.41 5.67
N THR A 118 -16.13 -1.99 4.82
CA THR A 118 -17.02 -2.91 4.10
C THR A 118 -16.22 -3.84 3.19
N ALA A 119 -15.33 -3.30 2.35
CA ALA A 119 -14.47 -4.08 1.48
C ALA A 119 -13.47 -4.95 2.26
N THR A 120 -12.91 -4.44 3.36
CA THR A 120 -12.01 -5.21 4.22
C THR A 120 -12.72 -6.45 4.77
N THR A 121 -13.95 -6.30 5.28
CA THR A 121 -14.73 -7.41 5.82
C THR A 121 -14.97 -8.50 4.78
N GLU A 122 -15.31 -8.12 3.56
CA GLU A 122 -15.54 -9.06 2.46
C GLU A 122 -14.26 -9.75 2.00
N LEU A 123 -13.19 -8.98 1.78
CA LEU A 123 -11.92 -9.52 1.29
C LEU A 123 -11.24 -10.45 2.30
N VAL A 124 -11.30 -10.13 3.60
CA VAL A 124 -10.78 -11.02 4.65
C VAL A 124 -11.55 -12.35 4.65
N ARG A 125 -12.88 -12.33 4.48
CA ARG A 125 -13.69 -13.56 4.35
C ARG A 125 -13.30 -14.38 3.12
N ASP A 126 -12.92 -13.70 2.04
CA ASP A 126 -12.42 -14.30 0.81
C ASP A 126 -10.96 -14.78 0.89
N GLY A 127 -10.31 -14.68 2.06
CA GLY A 127 -8.96 -15.18 2.31
C GLY A 127 -7.84 -14.24 1.83
N PHE A 128 -8.13 -12.97 1.58
CA PHE A 128 -7.12 -11.97 1.28
C PHE A 128 -6.36 -11.55 2.54
N GLU A 129 -5.06 -11.26 2.36
CA GLU A 129 -4.34 -10.39 3.26
C GLU A 129 -4.57 -8.93 2.83
N VAL A 130 -5.38 -8.21 3.60
CA VAL A 130 -5.73 -6.83 3.31
C VAL A 130 -4.74 -5.87 3.95
N PHE A 131 -4.17 -4.99 3.14
CA PHE A 131 -3.33 -3.85 3.50
C PHE A 131 -4.16 -2.58 3.25
N PRO A 132 -4.96 -2.09 4.21
CA PRO A 132 -5.86 -0.98 3.98
C PRO A 132 -5.11 0.36 4.01
N TYR A 133 -5.21 1.15 2.94
CA TYR A 133 -4.83 2.56 2.95
C TYR A 133 -5.89 3.34 3.73
N CYS A 134 -5.53 3.78 4.93
CA CYS A 134 -6.44 4.43 5.88
C CYS A 134 -5.90 5.78 6.35
N THR A 135 -6.73 6.56 7.03
CA THR A 135 -6.26 7.76 7.72
C THR A 135 -5.61 7.40 9.06
N ASP A 136 -5.08 8.41 9.74
CA ASP A 136 -4.48 8.35 11.07
C ASP A 136 -5.51 8.27 12.22
N ASP A 137 -6.79 7.99 11.91
CA ASP A 137 -7.85 7.86 12.91
C ASP A 137 -7.81 6.49 13.63
N LEU A 138 -7.68 6.54 14.96
CA LEU A 138 -7.59 5.34 15.80
C LEU A 138 -8.85 4.48 15.76
N VAL A 139 -10.03 5.09 15.69
CA VAL A 139 -11.30 4.34 15.73
C VAL A 139 -11.48 3.58 14.43
N SER A 140 -11.30 4.24 13.28
CA SER A 140 -11.32 3.61 11.96
C SER A 140 -10.27 2.50 11.84
N CYS A 141 -9.04 2.74 12.32
CA CYS A 141 -8.00 1.69 12.38
C CYS A 141 -8.45 0.48 13.21
N GLN A 142 -9.04 0.69 14.39
CA GLN A 142 -9.53 -0.41 15.22
C GLN A 142 -10.68 -1.17 14.54
N ARG A 143 -11.57 -0.48 13.83
CA ARG A 143 -12.65 -1.12 13.06
C ARG A 143 -12.13 -1.98 11.91
N LEU A 144 -11.04 -1.59 11.26
CA LEU A 144 -10.39 -2.41 10.23
C LEU A 144 -9.81 -3.70 10.84
N LEU A 145 -9.21 -3.61 12.04
CA LEU A 145 -8.75 -4.78 12.78
C LEU A 145 -9.92 -5.67 13.22
N ASP A 146 -11.03 -5.09 13.70
CA ASP A 146 -12.25 -5.83 14.05
C ASP A 146 -12.85 -6.55 12.83
N ALA A 147 -12.70 -5.97 11.63
CA ALA A 147 -13.08 -6.59 10.36
C ALA A 147 -12.14 -7.75 9.93
N GLY A 148 -11.03 -7.94 10.64
CA GLY A 148 -10.12 -9.06 10.51
C GLY A 148 -8.85 -8.80 9.70
N CYS A 149 -8.58 -7.56 9.28
CA CYS A 149 -7.25 -7.25 8.74
C CYS A 149 -6.20 -7.31 9.87
N ARG A 150 -4.96 -7.63 9.52
CA ARG A 150 -3.87 -7.79 10.49
C ARG A 150 -2.79 -6.73 10.36
N ILE A 151 -2.90 -5.88 9.35
CA ILE A 151 -1.95 -4.85 8.97
C ILE A 151 -2.75 -3.56 8.75
N LEU A 152 -2.16 -2.41 9.05
CA LEU A 152 -2.75 -1.10 8.76
C LEU A 152 -1.74 -0.23 8.03
N MET A 153 -2.23 0.57 7.08
CA MET A 153 -1.42 1.55 6.36
C MET A 153 -1.96 2.97 6.53
N PRO A 154 -1.79 3.60 7.71
CA PRO A 154 -2.24 4.96 7.92
C PRO A 154 -1.40 5.93 7.10
N TRP A 155 -2.06 6.99 6.64
CA TRP A 155 -1.39 7.98 5.83
C TRP A 155 -0.39 8.88 6.60
N GLY A 156 0.63 9.39 5.93
CA GLY A 156 1.40 10.54 6.43
C GLY A 156 0.68 11.87 6.16
N ALA A 157 0.14 11.99 4.95
CA ALA A 157 -0.60 13.12 4.38
C ALA A 157 -1.30 12.66 3.09
N PRO A 158 -2.13 13.49 2.43
CA PRO A 158 -2.72 13.19 1.12
C PRO A 158 -1.71 12.63 0.11
N ILE A 159 -2.13 11.64 -0.69
CA ILE A 159 -1.28 10.98 -1.70
C ILE A 159 -0.66 12.02 -2.64
N GLY A 160 0.66 11.92 -2.85
CA GLY A 160 1.41 12.77 -3.76
C GLY A 160 1.66 14.20 -3.27
N SER A 161 1.18 14.58 -2.08
CA SER A 161 1.35 15.94 -1.55
C SER A 161 2.78 16.29 -1.12
N GLY A 162 3.57 15.29 -0.71
CA GLY A 162 4.94 15.49 -0.21
C GLY A 162 5.03 16.31 1.08
N GLN A 163 3.94 16.41 1.85
CA GLN A 163 3.87 17.21 3.09
C GLN A 163 4.54 16.54 4.30
N GLY A 164 5.03 15.31 4.15
CA GLY A 164 5.59 14.52 5.24
C GLY A 164 4.49 13.94 6.12
N LEU A 165 4.69 14.00 7.44
CA LEU A 165 3.72 13.54 8.44
C LEU A 165 2.96 14.74 9.01
N ILE A 166 1.75 15.02 8.51
CA ILE A 166 0.99 16.23 8.93
C ILE A 166 0.46 16.13 10.36
N ASN A 167 0.32 14.91 10.89
CA ASN A 167 -0.17 14.67 12.24
C ASN A 167 0.66 13.61 12.99
N PRO A 168 1.91 13.93 13.40
CA PRO A 168 2.75 12.99 14.13
C PRO A 168 2.15 12.58 15.49
N HIS A 169 1.26 13.39 16.06
CA HIS A 169 0.59 13.07 17.32
C HIS A 169 -0.40 11.90 17.18
N ALA A 170 -1.23 11.92 16.13
CA ALA A 170 -2.13 10.80 15.85
C ALA A 170 -1.36 9.54 15.48
N LEU A 171 -0.30 9.63 14.67
CA LEU A 171 0.56 8.50 14.33
C LEU A 171 1.24 7.89 15.57
N ARG A 172 1.71 8.71 16.53
CA ARG A 172 2.22 8.23 17.83
C ARG A 172 1.14 7.53 18.64
N THR A 173 -0.07 8.10 18.65
CA THR A 173 -1.21 7.52 19.36
C THR A 173 -1.57 6.16 18.78
N LEU A 174 -1.63 6.03 17.46
CA LEU A 174 -1.83 4.76 16.76
C LEU A 174 -0.78 3.73 17.18
N ARG A 175 0.51 4.07 17.06
CA ARG A 175 1.59 3.15 17.43
C ARG A 175 1.49 2.70 18.88
N ALA A 176 1.30 3.63 19.81
CA ALA A 176 1.24 3.35 21.24
C ALA A 176 0.02 2.50 21.63
N ARG A 177 -1.10 2.68 20.94
CA ARG A 177 -2.35 1.96 21.22
C ARG A 177 -2.43 0.60 20.53
N LEU A 178 -1.65 0.39 19.46
CA LEU A 178 -1.65 -0.83 18.64
C LEU A 178 -0.27 -1.49 18.57
N PRO A 179 0.48 -1.70 19.66
CA PRO A 179 1.92 -2.04 19.60
C PRO A 179 2.27 -3.38 18.92
N GLY A 180 1.32 -4.31 18.79
CA GLY A 180 1.52 -5.61 18.15
C GLY A 180 1.03 -5.71 16.70
N VAL A 181 0.47 -4.63 16.15
CA VAL A 181 -0.07 -4.60 14.78
C VAL A 181 1.02 -4.08 13.84
N PRO A 182 1.36 -4.75 12.74
CA PRO A 182 2.20 -4.15 11.71
C PRO A 182 1.60 -2.84 11.17
N LEU A 183 2.34 -1.74 11.33
CA LEU A 183 1.94 -0.42 10.84
C LEU A 183 2.90 0.07 9.77
N ILE A 184 2.36 0.49 8.63
CA ILE A 184 3.13 0.99 7.49
C ILE A 184 2.68 2.41 7.18
N VAL A 185 3.55 3.41 7.27
CA VAL A 185 3.15 4.75 6.80
C VAL A 185 3.10 4.74 5.28
N ASP A 186 1.92 5.01 4.72
CA ASP A 186 1.69 5.11 3.28
C ASP A 186 1.33 6.56 2.92
N ALA A 187 1.67 7.03 1.72
CA ALA A 187 1.38 8.39 1.27
C ALA A 187 1.98 9.54 2.13
N GLY A 188 1.99 10.75 1.57
CA GLY A 188 2.45 11.97 2.23
C GLY A 188 3.98 12.17 2.35
N ILE A 189 4.76 11.10 2.47
CA ILE A 189 6.24 11.16 2.55
C ILE A 189 6.82 11.89 1.32
N GLY A 190 7.53 13.00 1.55
CA GLY A 190 8.13 13.82 0.50
C GLY A 190 9.66 13.72 0.44
N SER A 191 10.29 13.23 1.51
CA SER A 191 11.75 13.16 1.63
C SER A 191 12.20 11.95 2.47
N PRO A 192 13.49 11.58 2.39
CA PRO A 192 14.06 10.59 3.30
C PRO A 192 13.93 10.97 4.79
N ALA A 193 13.91 12.26 5.12
CA ALA A 193 13.74 12.73 6.49
C ALA A 193 12.36 12.37 7.06
N ASP A 194 11.29 12.46 6.24
CA ASP A 194 9.94 12.07 6.67
C ASP A 194 9.84 10.55 6.87
N ALA A 195 10.51 9.77 6.01
CA ALA A 195 10.60 8.32 6.16
C ALA A 195 11.34 7.95 7.46
N VAL A 196 12.46 8.61 7.76
CA VAL A 196 13.17 8.43 9.03
C VAL A 196 12.27 8.78 10.21
N GLN A 197 11.52 9.89 10.14
CA GLN A 197 10.58 10.28 11.18
C GLN A 197 9.54 9.18 11.43
N ALA A 198 8.95 8.58 10.39
CA ALA A 198 8.02 7.46 10.55
C ALA A 198 8.66 6.27 11.28
N MET A 199 9.90 5.93 10.95
CA MET A 199 10.64 4.86 11.63
C MET A 199 10.94 5.20 13.10
N GLU A 200 11.29 6.44 13.41
CA GLU A 200 11.49 6.92 14.79
C GLU A 200 10.21 6.88 15.63
N LEU A 201 9.04 7.03 14.98
CA LEU A 201 7.74 6.82 15.64
C LEU A 201 7.43 5.35 15.93
N GLY A 202 8.27 4.40 15.49
CA GLY A 202 8.11 2.96 15.72
C GLY A 202 7.26 2.25 14.66
N TYR A 203 7.06 2.85 13.49
CA TYR A 203 6.39 2.17 12.37
C TYR A 203 7.27 1.07 11.80
N ASP A 204 6.64 0.03 11.27
CA ASP A 204 7.32 -1.18 10.83
C ASP A 204 7.88 -1.04 9.42
N ALA A 205 7.23 -0.25 8.58
CA ALA A 205 7.67 0.06 7.23
C ALA A 205 7.13 1.42 6.75
N VAL A 206 7.62 1.84 5.60
CA VAL A 206 7.09 2.99 4.85
C VAL A 206 6.83 2.57 3.40
N LEU A 207 5.81 3.15 2.78
CA LEU A 207 5.48 2.97 1.37
C LEU A 207 5.58 4.31 0.65
N LEU A 208 6.50 4.40 -0.32
CA LEU A 208 6.72 5.62 -1.10
C LEU A 208 6.47 5.36 -2.59
N ASN A 209 6.00 6.40 -3.28
CA ASN A 209 5.96 6.43 -4.74
C ASN A 209 6.48 7.78 -5.27
N SER A 210 5.72 8.86 -5.08
CA SER A 210 5.98 10.14 -5.74
C SER A 210 7.27 10.84 -5.30
N ALA A 211 7.80 10.54 -4.11
CA ALA A 211 9.09 11.06 -3.67
C ALA A 211 10.30 10.37 -4.32
N VAL A 212 10.07 9.27 -5.05
CA VAL A 212 11.10 8.51 -5.77
C VAL A 212 10.94 8.64 -7.28
N ALA A 213 9.70 8.57 -7.77
CA ALA A 213 9.33 8.52 -9.18
C ALA A 213 9.57 9.83 -9.94
#